data_AF-A0A9X8VG10-F1
#
_entry.id   AF-A0A9X8VG10-F1
#
_cell.length_a   1.000
_cell.length_b   1.000
_cell.length_c   1.000
_cell.angle_alpha   90.00
_cell.angle_beta   90.00
_cell.angle_gamma   90.00
#
_symmetry.space_group_name_H-M   'P 1'
#
loop_
_entity.id
_entity.type
_entity.pdbx_description
1 polymer ?
#
loop_
_entity_poly.entity_id
_entity_poly.type
_entity_poly.pdbx_seq_one_letter_code
_entity_poly.pdbx_strand_id
1 'polypeptide(L)'
;PVWADAYLDQATAAVAKATASATQWDGPTSGPQLQANKKIIFIASDMKNGGVQGVQQGLSEAAKAAGWKLETLDGGGSVKDQLASLNQAIAQKPDGIVIGGWNPNVA
;
A
#
# COMPACT_ATOMS: atom_id res chain seq x y z
N PRO A 1 34.74 -27.42 -13.00
CA PRO A 1 34.53 -28.17 -11.74
C PRO A 1 33.04 -28.22 -11.40
N VAL A 2 32.52 -29.41 -11.09
CA VAL A 2 31.08 -29.72 -10.91
C VAL A 2 30.38 -28.79 -9.88
N TRP A 3 31.13 -28.15 -8.99
CA TRP A 3 30.61 -27.17 -8.02
C TRP A 3 30.20 -25.82 -8.61
N ALA A 4 30.82 -25.39 -9.72
CA ALA A 4 30.42 -24.17 -10.43
C ALA A 4 29.08 -24.35 -11.13
N ASP A 5 28.84 -25.56 -11.67
CA ASP A 5 27.61 -25.93 -12.35
C ASP A 5 26.44 -26.01 -11.34
N ALA A 6 26.64 -26.66 -10.19
CA ALA A 6 25.63 -26.73 -9.13
C ALA A 6 25.23 -25.35 -8.56
N TYR A 7 26.19 -24.42 -8.43
CA TYR A 7 25.89 -23.05 -7.99
C TYR A 7 25.12 -22.27 -9.06
N LEU A 8 25.49 -22.41 -10.34
CA LEU A 8 24.79 -21.77 -11.44
C LEU A 8 23.35 -22.27 -11.58
N ASP A 9 23.11 -23.57 -11.39
CA ASP A 9 21.76 -24.15 -11.40
C ASP A 9 20.90 -23.61 -10.26
N GLN A 10 21.45 -23.51 -9.04
CA GLN A 10 20.74 -22.90 -7.90
C GLN A 10 20.43 -21.42 -8.14
N ALA A 11 21.37 -20.65 -8.68
CA ALA A 11 21.17 -19.25 -9.00
C ALA A 11 20.08 -19.08 -10.08
N THR A 12 20.13 -19.89 -11.15
CA THR A 12 19.12 -19.88 -12.22
C THR A 12 17.74 -20.23 -11.68
N ALA A 13 17.64 -21.25 -10.83
CA ALA A 13 16.38 -21.65 -10.21
C ALA A 13 15.82 -20.56 -9.28
N ALA A 14 16.68 -19.87 -8.51
CA ALA A 14 16.26 -18.77 -7.64
C ALA A 14 15.74 -17.58 -8.46
N VAL A 15 16.43 -17.19 -9.54
CA VAL A 15 15.97 -16.14 -10.45
C VAL A 15 14.65 -16.54 -11.11
N ALA A 16 14.56 -17.75 -11.66
CA ALA A 16 13.34 -18.24 -12.30
C ALA A 16 12.14 -18.22 -11.34
N LYS A 17 12.33 -18.63 -10.08
CA LYS A 17 11.31 -18.56 -9.04
C LYS A 17 10.91 -17.11 -8.72
N ALA A 18 11.88 -16.21 -8.58
CA ALA A 18 11.63 -14.81 -8.24
C ALA A 18 10.97 -14.01 -9.38
N THR A 19 11.22 -14.37 -10.63
CA THR A 19 10.65 -13.72 -11.81
C THR A 19 9.37 -14.39 -12.32
N ALA A 20 9.03 -15.57 -11.79
CA ALA A 20 7.78 -16.24 -12.14
C ALA A 20 6.58 -15.38 -11.73
N SER A 21 5.51 -15.44 -12.53
CA SER A 21 4.26 -14.77 -12.16
C SER A 21 3.74 -15.32 -10.83
N ALA A 22 3.58 -14.44 -9.85
CA ALA A 22 2.99 -14.77 -8.56
C ALA A 22 1.49 -15.04 -8.74
N THR A 23 1.15 -16.29 -9.06
CA THR A 23 -0.23 -16.75 -9.25
C THR A 23 -0.81 -17.45 -8.02
N GLN A 24 0.05 -17.77 -7.04
CA GLN A 24 -0.30 -18.40 -5.78
C GLN A 24 0.35 -17.60 -4.65
N TRP A 25 -0.44 -17.30 -3.61
CA TRP A 25 0.04 -16.66 -2.40
C TRP A 25 0.83 -17.67 -1.56
N ASP A 26 2.12 -17.42 -1.32
CA ASP A 26 3.01 -18.24 -0.49
C ASP A 26 3.23 -17.67 0.92
N GLY A 27 2.55 -16.57 1.25
CA GLY A 27 2.59 -15.93 2.56
C GLY A 27 1.59 -16.53 3.57
N PRO A 28 1.49 -15.94 4.78
CA PRO A 28 0.55 -16.38 5.81
C PRO A 28 -0.89 -16.36 5.32
N THR A 29 -1.64 -17.44 5.56
CA THR A 29 -3.07 -17.56 5.24
C THR A 29 -3.97 -17.35 6.46
N SER A 30 -3.38 -17.21 7.63
CA SER A 30 -4.05 -16.92 8.89
C SER A 30 -3.49 -15.66 9.52
N GLY A 31 -4.34 -14.94 10.25
CA GLY A 31 -3.96 -13.75 10.99
C GLY A 31 -5.09 -13.32 11.93
N PRO A 32 -4.95 -12.14 12.56
CA PRO A 32 -6.02 -11.54 13.33
C PRO A 32 -7.31 -11.44 12.50
N GLN A 33 -8.44 -11.65 13.15
CA GLN A 33 -9.73 -11.48 12.50
C GLN A 33 -9.89 -10.03 12.02
N LEU A 34 -10.33 -9.89 10.77
CA LEU A 34 -10.59 -8.59 10.18
C LEU A 34 -11.69 -7.85 10.96
N GLN A 35 -11.39 -6.65 11.43
CA GLN A 35 -12.40 -5.82 12.10
C GLN A 35 -13.36 -5.24 11.06
N ALA A 36 -14.66 -5.26 11.32
CA ALA A 36 -15.66 -4.69 10.41
C ALA A 36 -15.89 -3.19 10.63
N ASN A 37 -16.56 -2.53 9.68
CA ASN A 37 -17.14 -1.18 9.80
C ASN A 37 -16.14 -0.07 10.18
N LYS A 38 -14.93 -0.12 9.65
CA LYS A 38 -13.91 0.90 9.90
C LYS A 38 -14.04 2.08 8.95
N LYS A 39 -13.75 3.28 9.44
CA LYS A 39 -13.56 4.49 8.65
C LYS A 39 -12.07 4.74 8.45
N ILE A 40 -11.60 4.64 7.22
CA ILE A 40 -10.22 4.88 6.84
C ILE A 40 -10.15 6.11 5.94
N ILE A 41 -9.13 6.96 6.15
CA ILE A 41 -8.85 8.09 5.27
C ILE A 41 -7.47 7.90 4.64
N PHE A 42 -7.41 7.91 3.32
CA PHE A 42 -6.16 7.94 2.56
C PHE A 42 -5.82 9.39 2.20
N ILE A 43 -4.58 9.79 2.42
CA ILE A 43 -4.08 11.12 2.05
C ILE A 43 -2.98 10.95 1.00
N ALA A 44 -3.29 11.29 -0.24
CA ALA A 44 -2.34 11.25 -1.35
C ALA A 44 -1.33 12.40 -1.24
N SER A 45 -0.08 12.19 -1.66
CA SER A 45 0.85 13.29 -1.91
C SER A 45 0.30 14.19 -3.01
N ASP A 46 -0.16 13.56 -4.08
CA ASP A 46 -0.96 14.10 -5.17
C ASP A 46 -1.63 12.94 -5.93
N MET A 47 -2.83 13.15 -6.47
CA MET A 47 -3.52 12.12 -7.27
C MET A 47 -3.12 12.10 -8.76
N LYS A 48 -2.09 12.86 -9.16
CA LYS A 48 -1.54 12.87 -10.54
C LYS A 48 -0.39 11.87 -10.68
N ASN A 49 0.19 11.44 -9.57
CA ASN A 49 1.21 10.41 -9.48
C ASN A 49 0.58 9.02 -9.62
N GLY A 50 0.88 8.34 -10.73
CA GLY A 50 0.35 7.01 -11.02
C GLY A 50 0.71 5.94 -9.96
N GLY A 51 1.85 6.09 -9.27
CA GLY A 51 2.23 5.19 -8.17
C GLY A 51 1.32 5.35 -6.95
N VAL A 52 1.03 6.60 -6.57
CA VAL A 52 0.11 6.92 -5.47
C VAL A 52 -1.32 6.50 -5.81
N GLN A 53 -1.74 6.75 -7.05
CA GLN A 53 -3.05 6.32 -7.55
C GLN A 53 -3.19 4.79 -7.52
N GLY A 54 -2.16 4.04 -7.93
CA GLY A 54 -2.17 2.57 -7.86
C GLY A 54 -2.34 2.05 -6.43
N VAL A 55 -1.67 2.66 -5.46
CA VAL A 55 -1.85 2.31 -4.03
C VAL A 55 -3.26 2.64 -3.55
N GLN A 56 -3.80 3.81 -3.92
CA GLN A 56 -5.16 4.20 -3.57
C GLN A 56 -6.19 3.21 -4.13
N GLN A 57 -6.00 2.76 -5.38
CA GLN A 57 -6.87 1.78 -6.02
C GLN A 57 -6.84 0.43 -5.28
N GLY A 58 -5.65 -0.09 -4.97
CA GLY A 58 -5.52 -1.34 -4.20
C GLY A 58 -6.13 -1.23 -2.80
N LEU A 59 -5.97 -0.08 -2.13
CA LEU A 59 -6.60 0.17 -0.83
C LEU A 59 -8.13 0.24 -0.95
N SER A 60 -8.66 0.82 -2.02
CA SER A 60 -10.10 0.88 -2.29
C SER A 60 -10.71 -0.52 -2.46
N GLU A 61 -10.02 -1.40 -3.21
CA GLU A 61 -10.42 -2.80 -3.38
C GLU A 61 -10.40 -3.56 -2.05
N ALA A 62 -9.34 -3.38 -1.26
CA ALA A 62 -9.22 -3.99 0.07
C ALA A 62 -10.30 -3.47 1.04
N ALA A 63 -10.56 -2.17 1.06
CA ALA A 63 -11.59 -1.56 1.90
C ALA A 63 -12.98 -2.08 1.52
N LYS A 64 -13.27 -2.24 0.22
CA LYS A 64 -14.52 -2.83 -0.26
C LYS A 64 -14.67 -4.29 0.18
N ALA A 65 -13.61 -5.09 0.04
CA ALA A 65 -13.61 -6.48 0.50
C ALA A 65 -13.78 -6.59 2.02
N ALA A 66 -13.27 -5.61 2.77
CA ALA A 66 -13.37 -5.53 4.23
C ALA A 66 -14.69 -4.93 4.76
N GLY A 67 -15.53 -4.35 3.89
CA GLY A 67 -16.70 -3.58 4.31
C GLY A 67 -16.34 -2.31 5.08
N TRP A 68 -15.20 -1.69 4.75
CA TRP A 68 -14.75 -0.43 5.34
C TRP A 68 -15.21 0.78 4.51
N LYS A 69 -15.39 1.91 5.18
CA LYS A 69 -15.59 3.21 4.52
C LYS A 69 -14.24 3.86 4.26
N LEU A 70 -13.87 4.00 2.99
CA LEU A 70 -12.68 4.71 2.56
C LEU A 70 -13.03 6.11 2.05
N GLU A 71 -12.29 7.11 2.51
CA GLU A 71 -12.27 8.46 1.95
C GLU A 71 -10.87 8.77 1.45
N THR A 72 -10.75 9.61 0.42
CA THR A 72 -9.47 10.03 -0.14
C THR A 72 -9.37 11.55 -0.13
N LEU A 73 -8.29 12.07 0.42
CA LEU A 73 -7.91 13.48 0.37
C LEU A 73 -6.69 13.64 -0.52
N ASP A 74 -6.70 14.67 -1.37
CA ASP A 74 -5.61 14.96 -2.30
C ASP A 74 -4.74 16.09 -1.74
N GLY A 75 -3.47 15.78 -1.43
CA GLY A 75 -2.47 16.75 -1.01
C GLY A 75 -1.93 17.64 -2.13
N GLY A 76 -2.40 17.49 -3.37
CA GLY A 76 -2.18 18.45 -4.46
C GLY A 76 -0.72 18.62 -4.92
N GLY A 77 0.22 17.84 -4.37
CA GLY A 77 1.66 17.94 -4.64
C GLY A 77 2.36 19.04 -3.83
N SER A 78 1.70 19.58 -2.80
CA SER A 78 2.25 20.66 -1.97
C SER A 78 2.22 20.29 -0.49
N VAL A 79 3.27 20.70 0.24
CA VAL A 79 3.36 20.54 1.71
C VAL A 79 2.14 21.16 2.40
N LYS A 80 1.74 22.36 1.95
CA LYS A 80 0.59 23.08 2.51
C LYS A 80 -0.71 22.29 2.41
N ASP A 81 -1.01 21.73 1.24
CA ASP A 81 -2.28 21.04 1.01
C ASP A 81 -2.26 19.62 1.62
N GLN A 82 -1.10 18.99 1.71
CA GLN A 82 -0.87 17.75 2.48
C GLN A 82 -1.15 17.97 3.97
N LEU A 83 -0.62 19.05 4.57
CA LEU A 83 -0.87 19.40 5.97
C LEU A 83 -2.34 19.75 6.21
N ALA A 84 -2.97 20.49 5.31
CA ALA A 84 -4.40 20.79 5.39
C ALA A 84 -5.24 19.51 5.36
N SER A 85 -4.92 18.58 4.46
CA SER A 85 -5.57 17.27 4.35
C SER A 85 -5.36 16.42 5.59
N LEU A 86 -4.17 16.44 6.19
CA LEU A 86 -3.89 15.74 7.45
C LEU A 86 -4.72 16.29 8.60
N ASN A 87 -4.77 17.61 8.76
CA ASN A 87 -5.60 18.24 9.78
C ASN A 87 -7.08 17.92 9.59
N GLN A 88 -7.57 17.92 8.35
CA GLN A 88 -8.93 17.50 8.02
C GLN A 88 -9.15 16.02 8.38
N ALA A 89 -8.23 15.13 8.04
CA ALA A 89 -8.33 13.71 8.38
C ALA A 89 -8.39 13.47 9.89
N ILE A 90 -7.53 14.14 10.67
CA ILE A 90 -7.53 14.02 12.13
C ILE A 90 -8.84 14.53 12.73
N ALA A 91 -9.34 15.69 12.27
CA ALA A 91 -10.61 16.27 12.74
C ALA A 91 -11.81 15.34 12.51
N GLN A 92 -11.74 14.52 11.45
CA GLN A 92 -12.75 13.52 11.13
C GLN A 92 -12.75 12.27 12.03
N LYS A 93 -11.76 12.13 12.92
CA LYS A 93 -11.59 11.01 13.87
C LYS A 93 -11.80 9.62 13.24
N PRO A 94 -11.07 9.27 12.16
CA PRO A 94 -11.17 7.95 11.55
C PRO A 94 -10.55 6.87 12.45
N ASP A 95 -10.85 5.61 12.15
CA ASP A 95 -10.17 4.46 12.76
C ASP A 95 -8.72 4.32 12.27
N GLY A 96 -8.40 4.88 11.11
CA GLY A 96 -7.05 4.86 10.55
C GLY A 96 -6.82 5.92 9.47
N ILE A 97 -5.58 6.39 9.39
CA ILE A 97 -5.09 7.29 8.34
C ILE A 97 -3.97 6.58 7.59
N VAL A 98 -4.04 6.55 6.27
CA VAL A 98 -3.01 6.02 5.38
C VAL A 98 -2.39 7.17 4.61
N ILE A 99 -1.07 7.29 4.66
CA ILE A 99 -0.31 8.35 3.99
C ILE A 99 0.33 7.76 2.73
N GLY A 100 0.00 8.31 1.57
CA GLY A 100 0.48 7.84 0.28
C GLY A 100 1.48 8.78 -0.37
N GLY A 101 2.77 8.47 -0.28
CA GLY A 101 3.80 9.11 -1.10
C GLY A 101 4.43 10.40 -0.55
N TRP A 102 4.27 10.71 0.74
CA TRP A 102 4.87 11.89 1.36
C TRP A 102 5.22 11.63 2.85
N ASN A 103 6.07 12.49 3.42
CA ASN A 103 6.49 12.38 4.82
C ASN A 103 5.72 13.39 5.69
N PRO A 104 4.91 12.94 6.67
CA PRO A 104 4.11 13.85 7.50
C PRO A 104 4.93 14.71 8.47
N ASN A 105 6.20 14.37 8.72
CA ASN A 105 7.05 15.14 9.64
C ASN A 105 7.68 16.39 9.00
N VAL A 106 7.54 16.55 7.68
CA VAL A 106 8.01 17.73 6.94
C VAL A 106 6.86 18.51 6.32
N ALA A 107 5.62 18.09 6.60
CA ALA A 107 4.41 18.77 6.16
C ALA A 107 3.95 19.83 7.17
#